data_AF-A0A815WNU6-F1
#
_entry.id   AF-A0A815WNU6-F1
#
_cell.length_a   1.000
_cell.length_b   1.000
_cell.length_c   1.000
_cell.angle_alpha   90.00
_cell.angle_beta   90.00
_cell.angle_gamma   90.00
#
_symmetry.space_group_name_H-M   'P 1'
#
loop_
_entity.id
_entity.type
_entity.pdbx_description
1 polymer ?
#
loop_
_entity_poly.entity_id
_entity_poly.type
_entity_poly.pdbx_seq_one_letter_code
_entity_poly.pdbx_strand_id
1 'polypeptide(L)' 'VKMYWLGPDYQESGVAGNDIRRTNVPAIRIAYRYEALYEELRLLGNAYKSRQEVGGGKV' A
#
# COMPACT_ATOMS: atom_id res chain seq x y z
N VAL A 1 13.92 10.86 -15.14
CA VAL A 1 13.03 11.94 -14.64
C VAL A 1 12.54 11.68 -13.21
N LYS A 2 11.81 10.60 -12.89
CA LYS A 2 11.28 10.37 -11.52
C LYS A 2 12.33 10.31 -10.42
N MET A 3 13.40 9.53 -10.62
CA MET A 3 14.53 9.45 -9.70
C MET A 3 15.13 10.82 -9.35
N TYR A 4 15.20 11.72 -10.34
CA TYR A 4 15.70 13.08 -10.14
C TYR A 4 14.77 13.92 -9.27
N TRP A 5 13.44 13.74 -9.35
CA TRP A 5 12.49 14.56 -8.58
C TRP A 5 12.13 13.97 -7.23
N LEU A 6 12.10 12.65 -7.10
CA LEU A 6 11.57 11.95 -5.92
C LEU A 6 12.66 11.32 -5.05
N GLY A 7 13.87 11.13 -5.60
CA GLY A 7 14.99 10.47 -4.92
C GLY A 7 15.29 9.09 -5.50
N PRO A 8 16.43 8.49 -5.12
CA PRO A 8 16.86 7.15 -5.59
C PRO A 8 15.87 6.05 -5.18
N ASP A 9 15.29 6.17 -3.98
CA ASP A 9 14.45 5.12 -3.39
C ASP A 9 12.97 5.21 -3.82
N TYR A 10 12.62 6.01 -4.83
CA TYR A 10 11.23 6.30 -5.20
C TYR A 10 10.37 5.07 -5.57
N GLN A 11 11.00 3.90 -5.77
CA GLN A 11 10.33 2.63 -6.06
C GLN A 11 9.96 1.85 -4.80
N GLU A 12 10.55 2.20 -3.65
CA GLU A 12 10.23 1.58 -2.37
C GLU A 12 8.82 1.95 -1.92
N SER A 13 8.19 1.02 -1.20
CA SER A 13 6.82 1.20 -0.74
C SER A 13 6.74 2.00 0.56
N GLY A 14 5.65 2.73 0.74
CA GLY A 14 5.38 3.48 1.98
C GLY A 14 6.42 4.56 2.24
N VAL A 15 6.80 4.74 3.51
CA VAL A 15 7.71 5.80 3.95
C VAL A 15 9.12 5.64 3.36
N ALA A 16 9.54 4.39 3.09
CA ALA A 16 10.87 4.10 2.57
C ALA A 16 11.14 4.75 1.20
N GLY A 17 10.09 4.95 0.38
CA GLY A 17 10.23 5.57 -0.93
C GLY A 17 10.12 7.11 -0.96
N ASN A 18 10.07 7.76 0.20
CA ASN A 18 9.83 9.20 0.30
C ASN A 18 11.01 9.99 0.86
N ASP A 19 11.68 10.74 0.01
CA ASP A 19 12.59 11.80 0.44
C ASP A 19 11.80 13.09 0.72
N ILE A 20 11.53 13.37 2.00
CA ILE A 20 10.78 14.56 2.44
C ILE A 20 11.37 15.87 1.92
N ARG A 21 12.71 15.93 1.73
CA ARG A 21 13.39 17.14 1.25
C ARG A 21 13.04 17.47 -0.21
N ARG A 22 12.55 16.47 -0.95
CA ARG A 22 12.15 16.59 -2.35
C ARG A 22 10.64 16.70 -2.53
N THR A 23 9.89 15.93 -1.76
CA THR A 23 8.43 15.80 -1.94
C THR A 23 7.63 16.78 -1.08
N ASN A 24 8.23 17.33 -0.01
CA ASN A 24 7.55 18.12 1.03
C ASN A 24 6.32 17.39 1.62
N VAL A 25 6.40 16.06 1.66
CA VAL A 25 5.37 15.19 2.23
C VAL A 25 5.90 14.59 3.53
N PRO A 26 5.27 14.88 4.69
CA PRO A 26 5.70 14.30 5.95
C PRO A 26 5.44 12.80 5.99
N ALA A 27 6.35 12.05 6.63
CA ALA A 27 6.31 10.59 6.72
C ALA A 27 4.97 10.07 7.27
N ILE A 28 4.39 10.75 8.26
CA ILE A 28 3.09 10.38 8.85
C ILE A 28 1.96 10.30 7.82
N ARG A 29 1.95 11.19 6.81
CA ARG A 29 0.92 11.18 5.76
C ARG A 29 1.05 9.97 4.85
N ILE A 30 2.28 9.52 4.59
CA ILE A 30 2.54 8.35 3.75
C ILE A 30 2.30 7.06 4.51
N ALA A 31 2.73 7.00 5.78
CA ALA A 31 2.44 5.87 6.67
C ALA A 31 0.93 5.62 6.75
N TYR A 32 0.13 6.64 7.06
CA TYR A 32 -1.32 6.52 7.11
C TYR A 32 -1.93 6.00 5.80
N ARG A 33 -1.51 6.55 4.65
CA ARG A 33 -2.01 6.09 3.34
C ARG A 33 -1.61 4.65 3.03
N TYR A 34 -0.39 4.27 3.38
CA TYR A 34 0.11 2.92 3.16
C TYR A 34 -0.63 1.90 4.04
N GLU A 35 -0.80 2.21 5.32
CA GLU A 35 -1.55 1.39 6.27
C GLU A 35 -3.02 1.24 5.84
N ALA A 36 -3.69 2.34 5.46
CA ALA A 36 -5.06 2.29 4.99
C ALA A 36 -5.22 1.38 3.77
N LEU A 37 -4.36 1.53 2.75
CA LEU A 37 -4.38 0.68 1.56
C LEU A 37 -4.12 -0.80 1.91
N TYR A 38 -3.14 -1.06 2.77
CA TYR A 38 -2.83 -2.42 3.21
C TYR A 38 -4.04 -3.08 3.90
N GLU A 39 -4.72 -2.34 4.78
CA GLU A 39 -5.91 -2.82 5.47
C GLU A 39 -7.09 -3.04 4.51
N GLU A 40 -7.33 -2.13 3.56
CA GLU A 40 -8.34 -2.30 2.52
C GLU A 40 -8.11 -3.56 1.68
N LEU A 41 -6.87 -3.79 1.24
CA LEU A 41 -6.49 -4.99 0.49
C LEU A 41 -6.64 -6.27 1.34
N ARG A 42 -6.28 -6.21 2.62
CA ARG A 42 -6.47 -7.33 3.57
C ARG A 42 -7.95 -7.67 3.72
N LEU A 43 -8.82 -6.66 3.87
CA LEU A 43 -10.26 -6.84 3.97
C LEU A 43 -10.85 -7.48 2.69
N LEU A 44 -10.47 -6.97 1.52
CA LEU A 44 -10.89 -7.53 0.24
C LEU A 44 -10.40 -8.96 0.04
N GLY A 45 -9.14 -9.24 0.38
CA GLY A 45 -8.56 -10.59 0.31
C GLY A 45 -9.28 -11.58 1.22
N ASN A 46 -9.63 -11.16 2.44
CA ASN A 46 -10.41 -12.00 3.36
C ASN A 46 -11.84 -12.22 2.87
N ALA A 47 -12.51 -11.19 2.37
CA ALA A 47 -13.85 -11.30 1.80
C ALA A 47 -13.89 -12.19 0.55
N TYR A 48 -12.83 -12.18 -0.25
CA TYR A 48 -12.69 -13.08 -1.39
C TYR A 48 -12.54 -14.53 -0.92
N LYS A 49 -11.65 -14.81 0.04
CA LYS A 49 -11.45 -16.16 0.60
C LYS A 49 -12.72 -16.72 1.23
N SER A 50 -13.41 -15.93 2.06
CA SER A 50 -14.67 -16.37 2.69
C SER A 50 -15.76 -16.68 1.67
N ARG A 51 -15.83 -15.91 0.56
CA ARG A 51 -16.76 -16.21 -0.54
C ARG A 51 -16.44 -17.54 -1.22
N GLN A 52 -15.16 -17.86 -1.43
CA GLN A 52 -14.77 -19.15 -2.02
C GLN A 52 -15.13 -20.33 -1.12
N GLU A 53 -15.00 -20.18 0.20
CA GLU A 53 -15.37 -21.20 1.17
C GLU A 53 -16.89 -21.44 1.21
N VAL A 54 -17.70 -20.37 1.09
CA VAL A 54 -19.17 -20.47 1.04
C VAL A 54 -19.69 -21.01 -0.29
N GLY A 55 -19.05 -20.67 -1.42
CA GLY A 55 -19.41 -21.16 -2.76
C GLY A 55 -18.81 -22.53 -3.12
N GLY A 56 -17.81 -22.99 -2.37
CA GLY A 56 -17.12 -24.27 -2.54
C GLY A 56 -17.66 -25.39 -1.65
N GLY A 57 -18.91 -25.29 -1.21
CA GLY A 57 -19.64 -26.41 -0.60
C GLY A 57 -19.69 -27.57 -1.60
N LYS A 58 -18.88 -28.60 -1.31
CA LYS A 58 -18.79 -29.89 -1.99
C LYS A 58 -20.06 -30.26 -2.77
N VAL A 59 -19.95 -30.30 -4.09
CA VAL A 59 -20.72 -31.27 -4.89
C VAL A 59 -20.05 -32.63 -4.71
#